data_AF-A0A6A0APV5-F1
#
_entry.id   AF-A0A6A0APV5-F1
#
_cell.length_a   1.000
_cell.length_b   1.000
_cell.length_c   1.000
_cell.angle_alpha   90.00
_cell.angle_beta   90.00
_cell.angle_gamma   90.00
#
_symmetry.space_group_name_H-M   'P 1'
#
loop_
_entity.id
_entity.type
_entity.pdbx_description
1 polymer ?
#
loop_
_entity_poly.entity_id
_entity_poly.type
_entity_poly.pdbx_seq_one_letter_code
_entity_poly.pdbx_strand_id
1 'polypeptide(L)'
;MPEPLQLDCQPRLPHWGCQWLLYPGPPAGPTRDSTRRAGTEQETYVNDLVQFLREQYDEEADAARQACWDDDASGRWTAHHREEYDGRWVIIDGMDEGVTEVRPQAADDGPVARHIARHDPARVLREVEAKRRILREHRQDSLPDGIDLEECYTCGGVNERWPCPTLRLLALPYADHPNYRQKWKP
;
A
#
# COMPACT_ATOMS: atom_id res chain seq x y z
N MET A 1 -40.45 -30.01 11.16
CA MET A 1 -40.83 -28.87 10.28
C MET A 1 -41.91 -28.06 10.99
N PRO A 2 -41.56 -26.95 11.62
CA PRO A 2 -42.51 -25.85 11.85
C PRO A 2 -42.10 -24.61 11.03
N GLU A 3 -43.11 -23.92 10.51
CA GLU A 3 -43.08 -22.72 9.68
C GLU A 3 -42.39 -21.50 10.35
N PRO A 4 -41.80 -20.59 9.57
CA PRO A 4 -41.39 -19.29 10.07
C PRO A 4 -42.56 -18.29 10.12
N LEU A 5 -42.76 -17.72 11.32
CA LEU A 5 -43.65 -16.57 11.56
C LEU A 5 -43.17 -15.36 10.75
N GLN A 6 -44.01 -14.88 9.84
CA GLN A 6 -43.85 -13.59 9.16
C GLN A 6 -44.06 -12.45 10.17
N LEU A 7 -43.03 -11.65 10.39
CA LEU A 7 -43.12 -10.37 11.10
C LEU A 7 -43.33 -9.26 10.07
N ASP A 8 -44.56 -8.77 10.06
CA ASP A 8 -45.04 -7.65 9.26
C ASP A 8 -44.47 -6.34 9.84
N CYS A 9 -43.42 -5.80 9.20
CA CYS A 9 -42.80 -4.54 9.58
C CYS A 9 -43.33 -3.40 8.69
N GLN A 10 -44.41 -2.75 9.13
CA GLN A 10 -44.74 -1.40 8.67
C GLN A 10 -44.65 -0.40 9.83
N PRO A 11 -43.78 0.62 9.77
CA PRO A 11 -43.90 1.79 10.62
C PRO A 11 -44.78 2.86 9.95
N ARG A 12 -45.88 3.15 10.64
CA ARG A 12 -46.81 4.27 10.44
C ARG A 12 -46.08 5.62 10.49
N LEU A 13 -46.33 6.47 9.50
CA LEU A 13 -45.96 7.89 9.50
C LEU A 13 -46.84 8.70 10.48
N PRO A 14 -46.28 9.56 11.34
CA PRO A 14 -47.04 10.60 11.99
C PRO A 14 -47.00 11.90 11.15
N HIS A 15 -48.21 12.33 10.82
CA HIS A 15 -48.64 13.61 10.29
C HIS A 15 -48.26 14.75 11.24
N TRP A 16 -47.38 15.66 10.84
CA TRP A 16 -47.18 16.93 11.54
C TRP A 16 -47.31 18.07 10.53
N GLY A 17 -48.35 18.87 10.73
CA GLY A 17 -48.74 19.98 9.86
C GLY A 17 -47.73 21.13 9.92
N CYS A 18 -47.41 21.65 8.74
CA CYS A 18 -46.67 22.89 8.56
C CYS A 18 -47.53 24.08 8.99
N GLN A 19 -47.17 24.74 10.08
CA GLN A 19 -47.65 26.07 10.42
C GLN A 19 -46.47 27.04 10.38
N TRP A 20 -46.43 27.84 9.32
CA TRP A 20 -45.45 28.90 9.10
C TRP A 20 -45.67 30.03 10.12
N LEU A 21 -44.77 30.15 11.10
CA LEU A 21 -44.65 31.34 11.95
C LEU A 21 -43.45 32.16 11.50
N LEU A 22 -43.75 33.39 11.10
CA LEU A 22 -42.84 34.48 10.77
C LEU A 22 -41.91 34.78 11.96
N TYR A 23 -40.60 34.63 11.77
CA TYR A 23 -39.57 35.23 12.62
C TYR A 23 -38.78 36.27 11.81
N PRO A 24 -38.44 37.44 12.37
CA PRO A 24 -37.64 38.45 11.70
C PRO A 24 -36.18 37.97 11.53
N GLY A 25 -35.61 38.19 10.34
CA GLY A 25 -34.28 37.72 9.96
C GLY A 25 -33.12 38.36 10.75
N PRO A 26 -31.97 37.67 10.88
CA PRO A 26 -30.78 38.23 11.52
C PRO A 26 -30.10 39.26 10.60
N PRO A 27 -29.38 40.26 11.16
CA PRO A 27 -28.74 41.30 10.37
C PRO A 27 -27.60 40.72 9.51
N ALA A 28 -27.47 41.24 8.30
CA ALA A 28 -26.42 40.88 7.34
C ALA A 28 -25.02 41.12 7.95
N GLY A 29 -24.31 40.03 8.22
CA GLY A 29 -22.88 40.04 8.53
C GLY A 29 -22.05 40.24 7.25
N PRO A 30 -20.81 40.75 7.37
CA PRO A 30 -20.00 41.10 6.21
C PRO A 30 -19.69 39.87 5.36
N THR A 31 -19.90 40.03 4.04
CA THR A 31 -19.52 39.07 3.00
C THR A 31 -18.03 38.75 3.12
N ARG A 32 -17.70 37.56 3.64
CA ARG A 32 -16.35 37.03 3.55
C ARG A 32 -16.14 36.53 2.13
N ASP A 33 -15.46 37.37 1.36
CA ASP A 33 -14.62 36.98 0.25
C ASP A 33 -13.72 35.81 0.70
N SER A 34 -13.97 34.61 0.18
CA SER A 34 -13.10 33.44 0.41
C SER A 34 -12.32 33.16 -0.86
N THR A 35 -11.28 33.98 -1.01
CA THR A 35 -10.05 33.70 -1.72
C THR A 35 -9.69 32.20 -1.67
N ARG A 36 -9.53 31.62 -2.87
CA ARG A 36 -8.75 30.44 -3.25
C ARG A 36 -7.85 29.91 -2.11
N ARG A 37 -8.20 28.75 -1.52
CA ARG A 37 -7.34 28.06 -0.54
C ARG A 37 -6.02 27.66 -1.22
N ALA A 38 -4.92 28.24 -0.78
CA ALA A 38 -3.58 27.70 -1.00
C ALA A 38 -3.47 26.40 -0.21
N GLY A 39 -3.19 25.29 -0.89
CA GLY A 39 -2.88 24.02 -0.23
C GLY A 39 -1.67 24.21 0.68
N THR A 40 -1.78 23.77 1.93
CA THR A 40 -0.73 23.97 2.94
C THR A 40 0.38 22.94 2.76
N GLU A 41 1.62 23.24 3.19
CA GLU A 41 2.78 22.32 3.11
C GLU A 41 2.52 20.93 3.76
N GLN A 42 1.49 20.83 4.62
CA GLN A 42 1.00 19.61 5.24
C GLN A 42 0.15 18.71 4.32
N GLU A 43 -0.61 19.25 3.36
CA GLU A 43 -1.33 18.45 2.35
C GLU A 43 -0.36 17.85 1.31
N THR A 44 0.70 18.58 0.95
CA THR A 44 1.77 18.06 0.10
C THR A 44 2.54 16.92 0.79
N TYR A 45 2.87 17.08 2.08
CA TYR A 45 3.69 16.13 2.85
C TYR A 45 3.22 14.67 2.82
N VAL A 46 1.91 14.48 2.84
CA VAL A 46 1.27 13.21 3.16
C VAL A 46 0.99 12.38 1.91
N ASN A 47 0.49 13.03 0.85
CA ASN A 47 0.43 12.43 -0.47
C ASN A 47 1.81 12.00 -0.95
N ASP A 48 2.87 12.72 -0.53
CA ASP A 48 4.24 12.38 -0.89
C ASP A 48 4.71 11.02 -0.34
N LEU A 49 4.29 10.57 0.86
CA LEU A 49 4.71 9.24 1.37
C LEU A 49 4.02 8.11 0.60
N VAL A 50 2.71 8.22 0.39
CA VAL A 50 1.95 7.20 -0.35
C VAL A 50 2.41 7.13 -1.79
N GLN A 51 2.66 8.28 -2.42
CA GLN A 51 3.24 8.34 -3.76
C GLN A 51 4.62 7.69 -3.80
N PHE A 52 5.52 8.05 -2.87
CA PHE A 52 6.84 7.45 -2.79
C PHE A 52 6.78 5.91 -2.67
N LEU A 53 5.94 5.38 -1.77
CA LEU A 53 5.78 3.93 -1.62
C LEU A 53 5.25 3.26 -2.90
N ARG A 54 4.32 3.90 -3.62
CA ARG A 54 3.84 3.39 -4.91
C ARG A 54 4.96 3.32 -5.94
N GLU A 55 5.71 4.40 -6.09
CA GLU A 55 6.85 4.48 -7.01
C GLU A 55 7.89 3.39 -6.69
N GLN A 56 8.26 3.20 -5.43
CA GLN A 56 9.19 2.15 -5.02
C GLN A 56 8.65 0.73 -5.30
N TYR A 57 7.35 0.50 -5.09
CA TYR A 57 6.74 -0.80 -5.38
C TYR A 57 6.61 -1.08 -6.88
N ASP A 58 6.42 -0.04 -7.69
CA ASP A 58 6.43 -0.15 -9.14
C ASP A 58 7.84 -0.48 -9.64
N GLU A 59 8.86 0.21 -9.14
CA GLU A 59 10.28 -0.08 -9.44
C GLU A 59 10.68 -1.52 -9.05
N GLU A 60 10.33 -1.97 -7.84
CA GLU A 60 10.60 -3.35 -7.39
C GLU A 60 9.91 -4.39 -8.29
N ALA A 61 8.64 -4.14 -8.64
CA ALA A 61 7.90 -5.05 -9.51
C ALA A 61 8.46 -5.09 -10.93
N ASP A 62 8.87 -3.95 -11.48
CA ASP A 62 9.45 -3.86 -12.82
C ASP A 62 10.81 -4.53 -12.87
N ALA A 63 11.65 -4.34 -11.85
CA ALA A 63 12.93 -5.05 -11.72
C ALA A 63 12.72 -6.58 -11.64
N ALA A 64 11.73 -7.03 -10.88
CA ALA A 64 11.40 -8.46 -10.80
C ALA A 64 10.92 -9.01 -12.15
N ARG A 65 10.03 -8.31 -12.87
CA ARG A 65 9.57 -8.74 -14.20
C ARG A 65 10.70 -8.80 -15.22
N GLN A 66 11.60 -7.81 -15.21
CA GLN A 66 12.74 -7.77 -16.14
C GLN A 66 13.78 -8.86 -15.89
N ALA A 67 13.79 -9.47 -14.70
CA ALA A 67 14.65 -10.61 -14.39
C ALA A 67 14.15 -11.93 -15.02
N CYS A 68 12.93 -11.95 -15.57
CA CYS A 68 12.28 -13.12 -16.15
C CYS A 68 12.12 -12.97 -17.67
N TRP A 69 12.04 -14.08 -18.39
CA TRP A 69 11.69 -14.09 -19.82
C TRP A 69 10.18 -14.25 -20.04
N ASP A 70 9.49 -14.94 -19.13
CA ASP A 70 8.03 -15.12 -19.10
C ASP A 70 7.44 -14.85 -17.71
N ASP A 71 6.12 -14.70 -17.62
CA ASP A 71 5.52 -14.09 -16.43
C ASP A 71 5.25 -15.06 -15.27
N ASP A 72 5.41 -16.38 -15.42
CA ASP A 72 5.02 -17.32 -14.35
C ASP A 72 6.02 -18.45 -14.06
N ALA A 73 6.64 -19.07 -15.07
CA ALA A 73 7.52 -20.22 -14.85
C ALA A 73 8.96 -19.79 -14.59
N SER A 74 9.47 -18.84 -15.39
CA SER A 74 10.84 -18.33 -15.27
C SER A 74 11.06 -17.44 -14.03
N GLY A 75 9.98 -17.01 -13.37
CA GLY A 75 10.05 -16.24 -12.13
C GLY A 75 10.30 -17.05 -10.86
N ARG A 76 10.26 -18.38 -10.93
CA ARG A 76 10.55 -19.26 -9.78
C ARG A 76 11.96 -19.75 -9.86
N TRP A 77 12.80 -19.42 -8.89
CA TRP A 77 14.21 -19.77 -8.95
C TRP A 77 14.57 -20.81 -7.88
N THR A 78 15.45 -21.72 -8.24
CA THR A 78 16.02 -22.71 -7.32
C THR A 78 17.54 -22.68 -7.37
N ALA A 79 18.15 -22.91 -6.21
CA ALA A 79 19.60 -23.05 -6.09
C ALA A 79 19.97 -24.51 -6.29
N HIS A 80 20.75 -24.80 -7.33
CA HIS A 80 21.15 -26.15 -7.69
C HIS A 80 22.67 -26.32 -7.56
N HIS A 81 23.11 -27.40 -6.91
CA HIS A 81 24.52 -27.75 -6.80
C HIS A 81 24.87 -28.80 -7.85
N ARG A 82 25.78 -28.48 -8.76
CA ARG A 82 26.19 -29.36 -9.87
C ARG A 82 27.39 -30.24 -9.48
N GLU A 83 27.25 -31.03 -8.42
CA GLU A 83 28.35 -31.86 -7.88
C GLU A 83 28.99 -32.76 -8.94
N GLU A 84 28.17 -33.42 -9.77
CA GLU A 84 28.63 -34.37 -10.80
C GLU A 84 29.29 -33.72 -12.03
N TYR A 85 29.17 -32.39 -12.18
CA TYR A 85 29.69 -31.68 -13.36
C TYR A 85 30.95 -30.87 -13.02
N ASP A 86 30.77 -29.80 -12.26
CA ASP A 86 31.84 -28.85 -11.96
C ASP A 86 31.87 -28.41 -10.50
N GLY A 87 31.03 -29.01 -9.65
CA GLY A 87 30.94 -28.72 -8.23
C GLY A 87 30.37 -27.34 -7.90
N ARG A 88 29.80 -26.62 -8.87
CA ARG A 88 29.36 -25.22 -8.69
C ARG A 88 27.89 -25.11 -8.34
N TRP A 89 27.55 -24.02 -7.66
CA TRP A 89 26.17 -23.60 -7.50
C TRP A 89 25.70 -22.77 -8.70
N VAL A 90 24.49 -23.04 -9.14
CA VAL A 90 23.79 -22.30 -10.19
C VAL A 90 22.39 -21.93 -9.71
N ILE A 91 21.83 -20.89 -10.31
CA ILE A 91 20.42 -20.58 -10.23
C ILE A 91 19.77 -21.11 -11.49
N ILE A 92 18.75 -21.93 -11.32
CA ILE A 92 17.87 -22.38 -12.40
C ILE A 92 16.47 -21.86 -12.17
N ASP A 93 15.74 -21.61 -13.24
CA ASP A 93 14.35 -21.19 -13.15
C ASP A 93 13.39 -22.39 -13.10
N GLY A 94 12.07 -22.13 -13.13
CA GLY A 94 11.04 -23.16 -13.07
C GLY A 94 10.91 -23.99 -14.36
N MET A 95 11.67 -23.66 -15.40
CA MET A 95 11.74 -24.38 -16.67
C MET A 95 13.01 -25.22 -16.78
N ASP A 96 13.75 -25.36 -15.68
CA ASP A 96 15.08 -25.98 -15.62
C ASP A 96 16.11 -25.28 -16.54
N GLU A 97 15.87 -24.02 -16.90
CA GLU A 97 16.82 -23.20 -17.65
C GLU A 97 17.80 -22.52 -16.70
N GLY A 98 19.06 -22.42 -17.13
CA GLY A 98 20.10 -21.77 -16.34
C GLY A 98 19.92 -20.25 -16.31
N VAL A 99 19.65 -19.68 -15.15
CA VAL A 99 19.57 -18.22 -14.93
C VAL A 99 20.97 -17.62 -14.84
N THR A 100 21.80 -18.14 -13.92
CA THR A 100 23.19 -17.69 -13.75
C THR A 100 24.03 -18.69 -12.96
N GLU A 101 25.34 -18.67 -13.16
CA GLU A 101 26.29 -19.32 -12.25
C GLU A 101 26.60 -18.45 -11.04
N VAL A 102 26.78 -19.07 -9.87
CA VAL A 102 27.08 -18.37 -8.62
C VAL A 102 28.58 -18.51 -8.32
N ARG A 103 29.32 -17.41 -8.45
CA ARG A 103 30.78 -17.37 -8.27
C ARG A 103 31.24 -16.20 -7.37
N PRO A 104 30.79 -16.14 -6.09
CA PRO A 104 31.25 -15.10 -5.18
C PRO A 104 32.76 -15.20 -4.91
N GLN A 105 33.46 -14.06 -4.85
CA GLN A 105 34.89 -14.05 -4.49
C GLN A 105 35.14 -13.90 -2.98
N ALA A 106 34.12 -13.46 -2.22
CA ALA A 106 34.25 -13.09 -0.81
C ALA A 106 33.18 -13.73 0.10
N ALA A 107 32.51 -14.79 -0.38
CA ALA A 107 31.47 -15.51 0.37
C ALA A 107 31.36 -16.95 -0.13
N ASP A 108 30.67 -17.80 0.64
CA ASP A 108 30.37 -19.18 0.23
C ASP A 108 29.27 -19.20 -0.84
N ASP A 109 29.49 -19.98 -1.90
CA ASP A 109 28.61 -20.06 -3.06
C ASP A 109 27.21 -20.62 -2.74
N GLY A 110 27.12 -21.67 -1.94
CA GLY A 110 25.85 -22.30 -1.58
C GLY A 110 24.91 -21.38 -0.82
N PRO A 111 25.34 -20.73 0.28
CA PRO A 111 24.54 -19.71 0.96
C PRO A 111 24.12 -18.54 0.07
N VAL A 112 25.02 -18.05 -0.79
CA VAL A 112 24.70 -16.98 -1.77
C VAL A 112 23.62 -17.46 -2.74
N ALA A 113 23.78 -18.65 -3.33
CA ALA A 113 22.82 -19.22 -4.26
C ALA A 113 21.44 -19.38 -3.62
N ARG A 114 21.38 -19.92 -2.39
CA ARG A 114 20.12 -20.05 -1.64
C ARG A 114 19.49 -18.71 -1.28
N HIS A 115 20.28 -17.69 -1.00
CA HIS A 115 19.76 -16.34 -0.77
C HIS A 115 19.12 -15.77 -2.05
N ILE A 116 19.81 -15.87 -3.19
CA ILE A 116 19.29 -15.44 -4.50
C ILE A 116 17.97 -16.17 -4.81
N ALA A 117 17.96 -17.50 -4.75
CA ALA A 117 16.76 -18.30 -5.03
C ALA A 117 15.61 -18.00 -4.04
N ARG A 118 15.91 -17.71 -2.77
CA ARG A 118 14.88 -17.30 -1.79
C ARG A 118 14.24 -15.96 -2.15
N HIS A 119 14.94 -15.07 -2.85
CA HIS A 119 14.45 -13.77 -3.29
C HIS A 119 14.09 -13.77 -4.78
N ASP A 120 13.50 -14.87 -5.26
CA ASP A 120 13.10 -15.02 -6.65
C ASP A 120 12.08 -13.95 -7.11
N PRO A 121 12.02 -13.65 -8.42
CA PRO A 121 11.09 -12.67 -8.97
C PRO A 121 9.63 -12.93 -8.60
N ALA A 122 9.17 -14.18 -8.64
CA ALA A 122 7.80 -14.53 -8.33
C ALA A 122 7.43 -14.22 -6.86
N ARG A 123 8.36 -14.38 -5.91
CA ARG A 123 8.17 -13.96 -4.52
C ARG A 123 8.14 -12.45 -4.41
N VAL A 124 9.07 -11.73 -5.04
CA VAL A 124 9.11 -10.26 -4.99
C VAL A 124 7.79 -9.67 -5.47
N LEU A 125 7.23 -10.18 -6.58
CA LEU A 125 5.91 -9.75 -7.08
C LEU A 125 4.77 -10.01 -6.08
N ARG A 126 4.77 -11.17 -5.39
CA ARG A 126 3.80 -11.46 -4.31
C ARG A 126 3.94 -10.51 -3.12
N GLU A 127 5.18 -10.16 -2.75
CA GLU A 127 5.44 -9.20 -1.67
C GLU A 127 4.97 -7.80 -2.05
N VAL A 128 5.28 -7.33 -3.25
CA VAL A 128 4.80 -6.04 -3.77
C VAL A 128 3.27 -5.99 -3.75
N GLU A 129 2.58 -7.04 -4.23
CA GLU A 129 1.12 -7.07 -4.19
C GLU A 129 0.57 -7.04 -2.75
N ALA A 130 1.21 -7.73 -1.80
CA ALA A 130 0.84 -7.64 -0.40
C ALA A 130 1.02 -6.21 0.14
N LYS A 131 2.14 -5.55 -0.14
CA LYS A 131 2.39 -4.16 0.28
C LYS A 131 1.39 -3.19 -0.36
N ARG A 132 1.03 -3.38 -1.65
CA ARG A 132 -0.02 -2.61 -2.33
C ARG A 132 -1.39 -2.79 -1.71
N ARG A 133 -1.73 -4.00 -1.24
CA ARG A 133 -2.97 -4.24 -0.47
C ARG A 133 -2.97 -3.47 0.83
N ILE A 134 -1.86 -3.51 1.58
CA ILE A 134 -1.72 -2.73 2.82
C ILE A 134 -1.91 -1.24 2.54
N LEU A 135 -1.36 -0.69 1.46
CA LEU A 135 -1.60 0.71 1.05
C LEU A 135 -3.07 1.02 0.72
N ARG A 136 -3.83 0.08 0.14
CA ARG A 136 -5.26 0.27 -0.15
C ARG A 136 -6.11 0.26 1.12
N GLU A 137 -5.76 -0.61 2.07
CA GLU A 137 -6.44 -0.67 3.37
C GLU A 137 -6.11 0.58 4.20
N HIS A 138 -4.84 0.96 4.31
CA HIS A 138 -4.43 2.17 5.02
C HIS A 138 -4.55 3.40 4.14
N ARG A 139 -5.77 3.94 4.07
CA ARG A 139 -6.07 5.21 3.39
C ARG A 139 -6.44 6.33 4.38
N GLN A 140 -6.27 7.56 3.92
CA GLN A 140 -6.85 8.73 4.55
C GLN A 140 -8.38 8.67 4.37
N ASP A 141 -9.12 8.94 5.43
CA ASP A 141 -10.56 9.10 5.34
C ASP A 141 -10.91 10.56 4.98
N SER A 142 -12.08 10.79 4.40
CA SER A 142 -12.52 12.13 4.01
C SER A 142 -14.01 12.32 4.34
N LEU A 143 -14.37 13.50 4.82
CA LEU A 143 -15.76 13.88 5.06
C LEU A 143 -16.53 14.02 3.73
N PRO A 144 -17.88 13.94 3.75
CA PRO A 144 -18.71 14.06 2.54
C PRO A 144 -18.54 15.35 1.72
N ASP A 145 -18.01 16.41 2.34
CA ASP A 145 -17.67 17.69 1.72
C ASP A 145 -16.25 17.74 1.13
N GLY A 146 -15.53 16.62 1.13
CA GLY A 146 -14.19 16.47 0.56
C GLY A 146 -13.07 16.94 1.47
N ILE A 147 -13.34 17.12 2.76
CA ILE A 147 -12.31 17.47 3.75
C ILE A 147 -11.61 16.20 4.20
N ASP A 148 -10.32 16.08 3.90
CA ASP A 148 -9.48 14.96 4.37
C ASP A 148 -9.31 15.01 5.89
N LEU A 149 -9.54 13.87 6.53
CA LEU A 149 -9.30 13.68 7.95
C LEU A 149 -7.81 13.44 8.21
N GLU A 150 -7.31 13.88 9.36
CA GLU A 150 -5.91 13.62 9.76
C GLU A 150 -5.69 12.18 10.26
N GLU A 151 -6.64 11.27 10.04
CA GLU A 151 -6.67 9.94 10.61
C GLU A 151 -6.65 8.88 9.51
N CYS A 152 -6.08 7.72 9.83
CA CYS A 152 -6.18 6.56 8.95
C CYS A 152 -7.50 5.83 9.19
N TYR A 153 -8.26 5.61 8.10
CA TYR A 153 -9.54 4.90 8.11
C TYR A 153 -9.45 3.55 8.84
N THR A 154 -8.42 2.77 8.52
CA THR A 154 -8.26 1.39 9.03
C THR A 154 -7.76 1.34 10.47
N CYS A 155 -7.11 2.41 10.96
CA CYS A 155 -6.53 2.43 12.30
C CYS A 155 -7.53 2.84 13.40
N GLY A 156 -8.75 3.28 13.07
CA GLY A 156 -9.82 3.46 14.05
C GLY A 156 -9.72 4.70 14.96
N GLY A 157 -8.96 5.72 14.57
CA GLY A 157 -9.23 7.12 14.97
C GLY A 157 -8.96 7.54 16.42
N VAL A 158 -8.04 6.91 17.15
CA VAL A 158 -7.54 7.50 18.41
C VAL A 158 -6.02 7.41 18.48
N ASN A 159 -5.36 8.54 18.18
CA ASN A 159 -3.92 8.82 18.25
C ASN A 159 -3.03 8.41 17.07
N GLU A 160 -3.56 7.87 15.97
CA GLU A 160 -2.75 7.58 14.77
C GLU A 160 -2.95 8.63 13.68
N ARG A 161 -2.20 9.73 13.79
CA ARG A 161 -2.17 10.78 12.77
C ARG A 161 -1.62 10.21 11.45
N TRP A 162 -2.33 10.49 10.38
CA TRP A 162 -1.95 10.16 9.01
C TRP A 162 -0.70 10.94 8.57
N PRO A 163 0.26 10.33 7.85
CA PRO A 163 0.34 8.91 7.51
C PRO A 163 0.60 8.07 8.76
N CYS A 164 -0.18 6.98 8.90
CA CYS A 164 -0.14 6.16 10.10
C CYS A 164 1.22 5.43 10.27
N PRO A 165 1.52 4.95 11.49
CA PRO A 165 2.77 4.24 11.77
C PRO A 165 3.05 3.07 10.83
N THR A 166 2.01 2.34 10.40
CA THR A 166 2.14 1.24 9.45
C THR A 166 2.78 1.69 8.13
N LEU A 167 2.32 2.81 7.56
CA LEU A 167 2.90 3.32 6.31
C LEU A 167 4.33 3.82 6.48
N ARG A 168 4.65 4.40 7.65
CA ARG A 168 6.02 4.81 7.98
C ARG A 168 6.95 3.61 8.11
N LEU A 169 6.49 2.51 8.69
CA LEU A 169 7.24 1.25 8.78
C LEU A 169 7.49 0.63 7.40
N LEU A 170 6.50 0.70 6.50
CA LEU A 170 6.67 0.25 5.11
C LEU A 170 7.73 1.03 4.34
N ALA A 171 8.07 2.24 4.78
CA ALA A 171 9.09 3.08 4.15
C ALA A 171 10.52 2.80 4.65
N LEU A 172 10.68 2.11 5.79
CA LEU A 172 11.99 1.85 6.40
C LEU A 172 13.00 1.14 5.48
N PRO A 173 12.62 0.16 4.64
CA PRO A 173 13.57 -0.46 3.71
C PRO A 173 14.20 0.53 2.72
N TYR A 174 13.58 1.69 2.52
CA TYR A 174 14.02 2.72 1.59
C TYR A 174 14.69 3.91 2.28
N ALA A 175 15.13 3.77 3.54
CA ALA A 175 15.70 4.88 4.31
C ALA A 175 16.95 5.51 3.67
N ASP A 176 17.69 4.73 2.87
CA ASP A 176 18.89 5.16 2.13
C ASP A 176 18.56 5.71 0.72
N HIS A 177 17.28 5.73 0.33
CA HIS A 177 16.86 6.23 -0.98
C HIS A 177 16.98 7.77 -1.04
N PRO A 178 17.50 8.37 -2.13
CA PRO A 178 17.71 9.83 -2.22
C PRO A 178 16.45 10.67 -2.00
N ASN A 179 15.29 10.16 -2.43
CA ASN A 179 13.99 10.82 -2.24
C ASN A 179 13.32 10.49 -0.89
N TYR A 180 13.94 9.66 -0.06
CA TYR A 180 13.45 9.37 1.28
C TYR A 180 13.53 10.60 2.17
N ARG A 181 12.45 10.90 2.89
CA ARG A 181 12.41 12.06 3.78
C ARG A 181 12.46 11.61 5.23
N GLN A 182 13.39 12.19 6.00
CA GLN A 182 13.61 11.84 7.42
C GLN A 182 12.36 11.95 8.30
N LYS A 183 11.43 12.85 7.96
CA LYS A 183 10.14 13.01 8.65
C LYS A 183 9.20 11.80 8.52
N TRP A 184 9.45 10.88 7.58
CA TRP A 184 8.71 9.62 7.45
C TRP A 184 9.18 8.54 8.42
N LYS A 185 10.30 8.75 9.12
CA LYS A 185 10.77 7.82 10.14
C LYS A 185 9.72 7.72 11.27
N PRO A 186 9.40 6.50 11.75
CA PRO A 186 8.49 6.31 12.88
C PRO A 186 8.91 7.06 14.13
#